data_AF-A0A935W5H2-F1
#
_entry.id   AF-A0A935W5H2-F1
#
_cell.length_a   1.000
_cell.length_b   1.000
_cell.length_c   1.000
_cell.angle_alpha   90.00
_cell.angle_beta   90.00
_cell.angle_gamma   90.00
#
_symmetry.space_group_name_H-M   'P 1'
#
loop_
_entity.id
_entity.type
_entity.pdbx_description
1 polymer ?
#
loop_
_entity_poly.entity_id
_entity_poly.type
_entity_poly.pdbx_seq_one_letter_code
_entity_poly.pdbx_strand_id
1 'polypeptide(L)'
;MVCEESWERVDDQARTVTETSRHAWLSSQPISQDKVHERCNLGARHRWGIEAGFLVEKHQGYHYEHAFALDWNAMQGYHLLMRLAHVFNTLARFTRQLRDLYRQFGVRGAIAFIRSSCAAPWLDLARMRVLLAKPFLLQLE
;
A
#
# COMPACT_ATOMS: atom_id res chain seq x y z
N MET A 1 17.51 -15.67 15.76
CA MET A 1 17.69 -14.50 16.64
C MET A 1 16.37 -14.24 17.37
N VAL A 2 16.39 -13.96 18.67
CA VAL A 2 15.17 -13.77 19.47
C VAL A 2 15.13 -12.33 19.97
N CYS A 3 14.02 -11.64 19.73
CA CYS A 3 13.73 -10.32 20.28
C CYS A 3 12.66 -10.46 21.36
N GLU A 4 12.94 -9.94 22.55
CA GLU A 4 11.99 -9.84 23.64
C GLU A 4 11.72 -8.36 23.90
N GLU A 5 10.46 -8.02 24.03
CA GLU A 5 10.02 -6.64 24.20
C GLU A 5 9.01 -6.54 25.33
N SER A 6 9.07 -5.42 26.03
CA SER A 6 8.09 -5.02 27.01
C SER A 6 7.75 -3.55 26.81
N TRP A 7 6.47 -3.20 26.95
CA TRP A 7 6.01 -1.82 26.92
C TRP A 7 4.79 -1.65 27.82
N GLU A 8 4.54 -0.43 28.24
CA GLU A 8 3.39 -0.09 29.06
C GLU A 8 2.21 0.32 28.17
N ARG A 9 1.04 -0.27 28.42
CA ARG A 9 -0.22 0.10 27.79
C ARG A 9 -1.23 0.45 28.87
N VAL A 10 -1.98 1.52 28.65
CA VAL A 10 -3.14 1.84 29.50
C VAL A 10 -4.33 1.00 29.03
N ASP A 11 -4.92 0.22 29.94
CA ASP A 11 -6.10 -0.59 29.67
C ASP A 11 -7.40 0.24 29.68
N ASP A 12 -8.52 -0.39 29.36
CA ASP A 12 -9.84 0.27 29.31
C ASP A 12 -10.32 0.76 30.69
N GLN A 13 -9.63 0.35 31.77
CA GLN A 13 -9.88 0.77 33.15
C GLN A 13 -8.88 1.83 33.62
N ALA A 14 -8.14 2.45 32.69
CA ALA A 14 -7.12 3.46 32.95
C ALA A 14 -5.95 2.99 33.83
N ARG A 15 -5.65 1.69 33.83
CA ARG A 15 -4.51 1.11 34.55
C ARG A 15 -3.35 0.87 33.60
N THR A 16 -2.14 1.15 34.07
CA THR A 16 -0.92 0.79 33.35
C THR A 16 -0.67 -0.71 33.47
N VAL A 17 -0.66 -1.41 32.34
CA VAL A 17 -0.36 -2.84 32.23
C VAL A 17 0.91 -3.00 31.39
N THR A 18 1.84 -3.83 31.87
CA THR A 18 3.03 -4.20 31.10
C THR A 18 2.67 -5.33 30.14
N GLU A 19 2.75 -5.04 28.85
CA GLU A 19 2.63 -6.02 27.79
C GLU A 19 4.03 -6.55 27.43
N THR A 20 4.08 -7.80 26.97
CA THR A 20 5.32 -8.39 26.47
C THR A 20 5.11 -9.09 25.15
N SER A 21 6.13 -9.11 24.30
CA SER A 21 6.12 -9.88 23.07
C SER A 21 7.46 -10.55 22.84
N ARG A 22 7.42 -11.74 22.23
CA ARG A 22 8.60 -12.51 21.86
C ARG A 22 8.56 -12.87 20.39
N HIS A 23 9.60 -12.48 19.65
CA HIS A 23 9.75 -12.75 18.23
C HIS A 23 11.00 -13.57 17.96
N ALA A 24 10.86 -14.71 17.29
CA ALA A 24 11.98 -15.54 16.88
C ALA A 24 12.14 -15.50 15.36
N TRP A 25 13.27 -14.97 14.90
CA TRP A 25 13.58 -14.77 13.49
C TRP A 25 14.56 -15.83 12.99
N LEU A 26 14.18 -16.47 11.87
CA LEU A 26 15.04 -17.33 11.06
C LEU A 26 15.35 -16.59 9.76
N SER A 27 16.62 -16.58 9.36
CA SER A 27 17.04 -15.92 8.13
C SER A 27 18.12 -16.72 7.42
N SER A 28 18.06 -16.76 6.09
CA SER A 28 19.10 -17.30 5.22
C SER A 28 20.36 -16.44 5.18
N GLN A 29 20.29 -15.21 5.71
CA GLN A 29 21.41 -14.27 5.77
C GLN A 29 21.78 -14.01 7.24
N PRO A 30 23.07 -13.85 7.57
CA PRO A 30 23.51 -13.60 8.94
C PRO A 30 22.83 -12.38 9.58
N ILE A 31 22.43 -12.52 10.84
CA ILE A 31 21.90 -11.42 11.64
C ILE A 31 22.99 -11.03 12.65
N SER A 32 23.59 -9.88 12.43
CA SER A 32 24.61 -9.29 13.30
C SER A 32 24.00 -8.19 14.19
N GLN A 33 24.72 -7.77 15.23
CA GLN A 33 24.25 -6.78 16.21
C GLN A 33 23.93 -5.42 15.56
N ASP A 34 24.71 -5.00 14.56
CA ASP A 34 24.51 -3.77 13.79
C ASP A 34 23.28 -3.84 12.85
N LYS A 35 22.94 -5.04 12.35
CA LYS A 35 21.84 -5.26 11.41
C LYS A 35 20.54 -5.71 12.06
N VAL A 36 20.59 -6.06 13.36
CA VAL A 36 19.45 -6.63 14.08
C VAL A 36 18.23 -5.70 14.04
N HIS A 37 18.46 -4.41 14.26
CA HIS A 37 17.39 -3.40 14.29
C HIS A 37 16.75 -3.24 12.92
N GLU A 38 17.56 -2.99 11.89
CA GLU A 38 17.07 -2.80 10.52
C GLU A 38 16.33 -4.05 10.02
N ARG A 39 16.93 -5.23 10.14
CA ARG A 39 16.36 -6.44 9.53
C ARG A 39 15.13 -6.95 10.28
N CYS A 40 15.14 -6.91 11.61
CA CYS A 40 14.08 -7.52 12.40
C CYS A 40 13.00 -6.50 12.78
N ASN A 41 13.38 -5.29 13.19
CA ASN A 41 12.39 -4.28 13.57
C ASN A 41 11.90 -3.44 12.40
N LEU A 42 12.77 -3.02 11.47
CA LEU A 42 12.37 -2.19 10.31
C LEU A 42 12.05 -3.00 9.05
N GLY A 43 12.41 -4.27 9.00
CA GLY A 43 12.07 -5.19 7.91
C GLY A 43 10.96 -6.15 8.34
N ALA A 44 11.31 -7.11 9.18
CA ALA A 44 10.43 -8.25 9.46
C ALA A 44 9.11 -7.87 10.15
N ARG A 45 9.09 -6.85 11.02
CA ARG A 45 7.83 -6.36 11.62
C ARG A 45 6.89 -5.72 10.61
N HIS A 46 7.41 -5.17 9.52
CA HIS A 46 6.56 -4.61 8.46
C HIS A 46 5.76 -5.68 7.72
N ARG A 47 5.94 -6.99 8.03
CA ARG A 47 5.03 -8.07 7.61
C ARG A 47 3.57 -7.74 7.93
N TRP A 48 3.28 -7.09 9.06
CA TRP A 48 1.92 -6.68 9.40
C TRP A 48 1.29 -5.77 8.34
N GLY A 49 2.10 -5.05 7.57
CA GLY A 49 1.66 -4.26 6.43
C GLY A 49 0.91 -5.08 5.36
N ILE A 50 1.19 -6.38 5.24
CA ILE A 50 0.45 -7.26 4.32
C ILE A 50 -1.02 -7.40 4.78
N GLU A 51 -1.25 -7.58 6.08
CA GLU A 51 -2.59 -7.71 6.64
C GLU A 51 -3.35 -6.37 6.54
N ALA A 52 -2.67 -5.26 6.79
CA ALA A 52 -3.22 -3.93 6.55
C ALA A 52 -3.61 -3.73 5.06
N GLY A 53 -2.78 -4.23 4.13
CA GLY A 53 -3.08 -4.23 2.70
C GLY A 53 -4.32 -5.05 2.35
N PHE A 54 -4.48 -6.24 2.94
CA PHE A 54 -5.69 -7.05 2.77
C PHE A 54 -6.94 -6.37 3.32
N LEU A 55 -6.85 -5.71 4.48
CA LEU A 55 -7.97 -4.93 5.03
C LEU A 55 -8.40 -3.80 4.09
N VAL A 56 -7.44 -3.13 3.45
CA VAL A 56 -7.73 -2.10 2.44
C VAL A 56 -8.47 -2.70 1.25
N GLU A 57 -8.01 -3.82 0.71
CA GLU A 57 -8.65 -4.46 -0.44
C GLU A 57 -10.07 -4.93 -0.12
N LYS A 58 -10.28 -5.47 1.07
CA LYS A 58 -11.61 -5.92 1.51
C LYS A 58 -12.58 -4.75 1.69
N HIS A 59 -12.15 -3.66 2.33
CA HIS A 59 -13.08 -2.66 2.87
C HIS A 59 -12.99 -1.26 2.26
N GLN A 60 -11.98 -0.96 1.44
CA GLN A 60 -11.74 0.39 0.90
C GLN A 60 -12.03 0.51 -0.61
N GLY A 61 -13.08 -0.19 -1.07
CA GLY A 61 -13.64 0.00 -2.42
C GLY A 61 -13.12 -0.94 -3.52
N TYR A 62 -12.20 -1.87 -3.20
CA TYR A 62 -11.85 -2.95 -4.14
C TYR A 62 -12.83 -4.12 -4.06
N HIS A 63 -13.63 -4.22 -2.99
CA HIS A 63 -14.67 -5.23 -2.80
C HIS A 63 -14.12 -6.66 -2.95
N TYR A 64 -12.96 -6.92 -2.33
CA TYR A 64 -12.23 -8.18 -2.48
C TYR A 64 -13.03 -9.42 -2.04
N GLU A 65 -14.05 -9.25 -1.20
CA GLU A 65 -14.90 -10.34 -0.71
C GLU A 65 -16.17 -10.54 -1.57
N HIS A 66 -16.38 -9.72 -2.60
CA HIS A 66 -17.57 -9.79 -3.44
C HIS A 66 -17.41 -10.81 -4.58
N ALA A 67 -18.42 -11.64 -4.78
CA ALA A 67 -18.46 -12.64 -5.84
C ALA A 67 -18.94 -12.03 -7.17
N PHE A 68 -18.04 -11.36 -7.89
CA PHE A 68 -18.33 -10.78 -9.22
C PHE A 68 -18.56 -11.82 -10.34
N ALA A 69 -18.21 -13.08 -10.10
CA ALA A 69 -18.46 -14.20 -10.99
C ALA A 69 -18.66 -15.48 -10.19
N LEU A 70 -19.42 -16.42 -10.77
CA LEU A 70 -19.63 -17.77 -10.22
C LEU A 70 -18.69 -18.82 -10.83
N ASP A 71 -18.12 -18.52 -12.00
CA ASP A 71 -17.05 -19.32 -12.58
C ASP A 71 -15.72 -19.08 -11.84
N TRP A 72 -15.02 -20.17 -11.53
CA TRP A 72 -13.78 -20.12 -10.74
C TRP A 72 -12.67 -19.31 -11.44
N ASN A 73 -12.47 -19.53 -12.74
CA ASN A 73 -11.41 -18.84 -13.48
C ASN A 73 -11.71 -17.35 -13.61
N ALA A 74 -12.98 -17.00 -13.86
CA ALA A 74 -13.42 -15.61 -13.87
C ALA A 74 -13.23 -14.94 -12.51
N MET A 75 -13.56 -15.63 -11.41
CA MET A 75 -13.37 -15.10 -10.04
C MET A 75 -11.90 -14.86 -9.72
N GLN A 76 -11.00 -15.76 -10.12
CA GLN A 76 -9.55 -15.55 -10.01
C GLN A 76 -9.09 -14.33 -10.82
N GLY A 77 -9.60 -14.18 -12.04
CA GLY A 77 -9.33 -13.01 -12.89
C GLY A 77 -9.72 -11.70 -12.21
N TYR A 78 -10.94 -11.61 -11.65
CA TYR A 78 -11.39 -10.44 -10.90
C TYR A 78 -10.49 -10.12 -9.70
N HIS A 79 -10.10 -11.13 -8.93
CA HIS A 79 -9.17 -10.94 -7.80
C HIS A 79 -7.82 -10.37 -8.23
N LEU A 80 -7.24 -10.89 -9.33
CA LEU A 80 -5.99 -10.37 -9.88
C LEU A 80 -6.13 -8.92 -10.36
N LEU A 81 -7.24 -8.58 -11.01
CA LEU A 81 -7.51 -7.21 -11.44
C LEU A 81 -7.61 -6.24 -10.25
N MET A 82 -8.24 -6.65 -9.14
CA MET A 82 -8.29 -5.85 -7.92
C MET A 82 -6.91 -5.62 -7.31
N ARG A 83 -6.05 -6.67 -7.29
CA ARG A 83 -4.66 -6.55 -6.83
C ARG A 83 -3.88 -5.55 -7.67
N LEU A 84 -4.00 -5.64 -8.99
CA LEU A 84 -3.36 -4.68 -9.91
C LEU A 84 -3.90 -3.26 -9.68
N ALA A 85 -5.21 -3.09 -9.51
CA ALA A 85 -5.80 -1.79 -9.20
C ALA A 85 -5.24 -1.21 -7.89
N HIS A 86 -5.09 -2.03 -6.84
CA HIS A 86 -4.53 -1.60 -5.57
C HIS A 86 -3.05 -1.21 -5.70
N VAL A 87 -2.26 -1.97 -6.46
CA VAL A 87 -0.87 -1.62 -6.78
C VAL A 87 -0.80 -0.28 -7.50
N PHE A 88 -1.61 -0.06 -8.54
CA PHE A 88 -1.61 1.20 -9.28
C PHE A 88 -2.01 2.39 -8.42
N ASN A 89 -3.04 2.24 -7.57
CA ASN A 89 -3.45 3.30 -6.67
C ASN A 89 -2.38 3.63 -5.62
N THR A 90 -1.70 2.61 -5.10
CA THR A 90 -0.58 2.78 -4.17
C THR A 90 0.58 3.50 -4.85
N LEU A 91 0.99 3.04 -6.04
CA LEU A 91 2.04 3.70 -6.81
C LEU A 91 1.69 5.15 -7.11
N ALA A 92 0.48 5.42 -7.60
CA ALA A 92 0.01 6.78 -7.89
C ALA A 92 0.12 7.67 -6.64
N ARG A 93 -0.33 7.19 -5.48
CA ARG A 93 -0.27 7.93 -4.21
C ARG A 93 1.15 8.32 -3.80
N PHE A 94 2.10 7.41 -3.98
CA PHE A 94 3.51 7.63 -3.58
C PHE A 94 4.39 8.15 -4.72
N THR A 95 3.80 8.45 -5.88
CA THR A 95 4.52 9.04 -6.99
C THR A 95 4.78 10.52 -6.70
N ARG A 96 6.04 10.94 -6.77
CA ARG A 96 6.46 12.32 -6.52
C ARG A 96 5.69 13.34 -7.36
N GLN A 97 5.41 12.98 -8.60
CA GLN A 97 4.69 13.80 -9.57
C GLN A 97 3.23 14.07 -9.17
N LEU A 98 2.60 13.19 -8.37
CA LEU A 98 1.21 13.34 -7.94
C LEU A 98 1.07 13.81 -6.49
N ARG A 99 2.17 13.91 -5.74
CA ARG A 99 2.15 14.34 -4.34
C ARG A 99 1.41 15.66 -4.14
N ASP A 100 1.76 16.68 -4.92
CA ASP A 100 1.20 18.01 -4.71
C ASP A 100 -0.29 18.04 -5.05
N LEU A 101 -0.70 17.25 -6.04
CA LEU A 101 -2.11 17.02 -6.38
C LEU A 101 -2.85 16.37 -5.20
N TYR A 102 -2.30 15.31 -4.60
CA TYR A 102 -2.90 14.66 -3.43
C TYR A 102 -2.88 15.53 -2.17
N ARG A 103 -1.85 16.35 -1.96
CA ARG A 103 -1.79 17.33 -0.86
C ARG A 103 -2.85 18.40 -1.02
N GLN A 104 -3.09 18.86 -2.25
CA GLN A 104 -4.05 19.91 -2.53
C GLN A 104 -5.51 19.42 -2.47
N PHE A 105 -5.80 18.26 -3.09
CA PHE A 105 -7.18 17.80 -3.29
C PHE A 105 -7.59 16.63 -2.38
N GLY A 106 -6.65 16.04 -1.64
CA GLY A 106 -6.86 14.75 -0.98
C GLY A 106 -7.04 13.61 -2.01
N VAL A 107 -7.16 12.37 -1.52
CA VAL A 107 -7.25 11.18 -2.39
C VAL A 107 -8.48 11.20 -3.29
N ARG A 108 -9.67 11.42 -2.72
CA ARG A 108 -10.93 11.40 -3.48
C ARG A 108 -11.02 12.56 -4.48
N GLY A 109 -10.59 13.76 -4.08
CA GLY A 109 -10.59 14.93 -4.95
C GLY A 109 -9.62 14.78 -6.12
N ALA A 110 -8.41 14.26 -5.87
CA ALA A 110 -7.44 13.99 -6.93
C ALA A 110 -7.96 12.94 -7.94
N ILE A 111 -8.58 11.85 -7.46
CA ILE A 111 -9.19 10.84 -8.35
C ILE A 111 -10.31 11.46 -9.19
N ALA A 112 -11.19 12.26 -8.59
CA ALA A 112 -12.26 12.95 -9.30
C ALA A 112 -11.72 13.91 -10.36
N PHE A 113 -10.66 14.66 -10.03
CA PHE A 113 -9.97 15.56 -10.95
C PHE A 113 -9.32 14.84 -12.14
N ILE A 114 -8.65 13.71 -11.90
CA ILE A 114 -8.06 12.89 -12.97
C ILE A 114 -9.18 12.36 -13.88
N ARG A 115 -10.25 11.83 -13.30
CA ARG A 115 -11.38 11.29 -14.06
C ARG A 115 -12.05 12.37 -14.93
N SER A 116 -12.30 13.55 -14.38
CA SER A 116 -12.90 14.66 -15.15
C SER A 116 -11.96 15.13 -16.25
N SER A 117 -10.65 15.20 -15.98
CA SER A 117 -9.63 15.57 -16.96
C SER A 117 -9.53 14.59 -18.11
N CYS A 118 -9.65 13.29 -17.87
CA CYS A 118 -9.66 12.26 -18.91
C CYS A 118 -10.95 12.26 -19.74
N ALA A 119 -12.08 12.68 -19.15
CA ALA A 119 -13.37 12.73 -19.83
C ALA A 119 -13.60 14.03 -20.62
N ALA A 120 -12.80 15.06 -20.36
CA ALA A 120 -12.96 16.38 -20.97
C ALA A 120 -12.12 16.56 -22.25
N PRO A 121 -12.57 17.38 -23.21
CA PRO A 121 -11.93 17.51 -24.52
C PRO A 121 -10.67 18.40 -24.53
N TRP A 122 -10.13 18.81 -23.39
CA TRP A 122 -8.96 19.70 -23.32
C TRP A 122 -7.62 18.97 -23.44
N LEU A 123 -7.62 17.63 -23.49
CA LEU A 123 -6.41 16.85 -23.73
C LEU A 123 -6.07 16.86 -25.22
N ASP A 124 -5.06 17.63 -25.59
CA ASP A 124 -4.51 17.61 -26.94
C ASP A 124 -3.81 16.28 -27.24
N LEU A 125 -4.41 15.50 -28.14
CA LEU A 125 -3.90 14.20 -28.57
C LEU A 125 -2.49 14.26 -29.14
N ALA A 126 -2.15 15.31 -29.90
CA ALA A 126 -0.82 15.44 -30.51
C ALA A 126 0.23 15.65 -29.41
N ARG A 127 -0.04 16.55 -28.46
CA ARG A 127 0.81 16.76 -27.29
C ARG A 127 0.94 15.50 -26.42
N MET A 128 -0.14 14.76 -26.19
CA MET A 128 -0.11 13.53 -25.39
C MET A 128 0.80 12.47 -26.02
N ARG A 129 0.74 12.28 -27.33
CA ARG A 129 1.61 11.32 -28.05
C ARG A 129 3.09 11.65 -27.86
N VAL A 130 3.47 12.93 -27.94
CA VAL A 130 4.86 13.37 -27.70
C VAL A 130 5.30 13.10 -26.28
N LEU A 131 4.42 13.32 -25.29
CA LEU A 131 4.73 13.05 -23.89
C LEU A 131 4.89 11.55 -23.61
N LEU A 132 4.00 10.72 -24.16
CA LEU A 132 4.03 9.26 -23.99
C LEU A 132 5.23 8.60 -24.68
N ALA A 133 5.79 9.23 -25.71
CA ALA A 133 7.00 8.74 -26.37
C ALA A 133 8.29 9.01 -25.57
N LYS A 134 8.25 9.85 -24.53
CA LYS A 134 9.41 10.11 -23.67
C LYS A 134 9.62 8.93 -22.71
N PRO A 135 10.87 8.58 -22.35
CA PRO A 135 11.14 7.58 -21.33
C PRO A 135 10.41 7.93 -20.03
N PHE A 136 9.59 7.01 -19.54
CA PHE A 136 8.85 7.19 -18.30
C PHE A 136 9.65 6.65 -17.12
N LEU A 137 9.97 7.53 -16.17
CA LEU A 137 10.57 7.18 -14.89
C LEU A 137 9.60 7.54 -13.77
N LEU A 138 9.05 6.50 -13.14
CA LEU A 138 8.23 6.66 -11.95
C LEU A 138 9.16 6.94 -10.76
N GLN A 139 9.11 8.16 -10.22
CA GLN A 139 9.86 8.51 -9.02
C GLN A 139 8.95 8.32 -7.82
N LEU A 140 9.30 7.37 -6.96
CA LEU A 140 8.61 7.14 -5.69
C LEU A 140 9.24 8.01 -4.60
N GLU A 141 8.42 8.41 -3.63
CA GLU A 141 8.85 9.06 -2.39
C GLU A 141 8.94 8.10 -1.21
#